data_AF-A0A975NZ67-F1
#
_entry.id   AF-A0A975NZ67-F1
#
_cell.length_a   1.000
_cell.length_b   1.000
_cell.length_c   1.000
_cell.angle_alpha   90.00
_cell.angle_beta   90.00
_cell.angle_gamma   90.00
#
_symmetry.space_group_name_H-M   'P 1'
#
loop_
_entity.id
_entity.type
_entity.pdbx_description
1 polymer ?
#
loop_
_entity_poly.entity_id
_entity_poly.type
_entity_poly.pdbx_seq_one_letter_code
_entity_poly.pdbx_strand_id
1 'polypeptide(L)' 'MTQKTKRLLEQVETWPAEDQEELASVASEIESRRTGIYNLSDTERARIRQGIAAAEEGNFAPESEMEEFYKLHREA' A
#
# COMPACT_ATOMS: atom_id res chain seq x y z
N MET A 1 21.90 -8.99 10.71
CA MET A 1 20.52 -9.28 11.14
C MET A 1 20.52 -9.62 12.61
N THR A 2 19.62 -9.05 13.42
CA THR A 2 19.53 -9.45 14.84
C THR A 2 18.96 -10.86 14.96
N GLN A 3 19.27 -11.57 16.04
CA GLN A 3 18.73 -12.92 16.26
C GLN A 3 17.20 -12.94 16.31
N LYS A 4 16.58 -11.86 16.78
CA LYS A 4 15.12 -11.70 16.82
C LYS A 4 14.55 -11.56 15.40
N THR A 5 15.13 -10.68 14.58
CA THR A 5 14.71 -10.48 13.18
C THR A 5 14.84 -11.78 12.39
N LYS A 6 15.91 -12.55 12.60
CA LYS A 6 16.10 -13.84 11.94
C LYS A 6 14.96 -14.82 12.22
N ARG A 7 14.64 -15.04 13.50
CA ARG A 7 13.57 -15.95 13.91
C ARG A 7 12.20 -15.49 13.41
N LEU A 8 11.96 -14.18 13.39
CA LEU A 8 10.71 -13.64 12.85
C LEU A 8 10.56 -14.00 11.36
N LEU A 9 11.59 -13.77 10.55
CA LEU A 9 11.52 -14.08 9.12
C LEU A 9 11.33 -15.59 8.85
N GLU A 10 11.93 -16.46 9.66
CA GLU A 10 11.70 -17.91 9.60
C GLU A 10 10.23 -18.28 9.93
N GLN A 11 9.56 -17.54 10.81
CA GLN A 11 8.15 -17.76 11.14
C GLN A 11 7.21 -17.24 10.04
N VAL A 12 7.57 -16.11 9.43
CA VAL A 12 6.79 -15.46 8.36
C VAL A 12 6.56 -16.39 7.18
N GLU A 13 7.50 -17.30 6.88
CA GLU A 13 7.34 -18.29 5.81
C GLU A 13 6.08 -19.17 5.96
N THR A 14 5.61 -19.35 7.21
CA THR A 14 4.42 -20.16 7.51
C THR A 14 3.14 -19.36 7.60
N TRP A 15 3.21 -18.03 7.50
CA TRP A 15 2.04 -17.16 7.58
C TRP A 15 1.18 -17.26 6.33
N PRO A 16 -0.12 -16.94 6.41
CA PRO A 16 -0.94 -16.65 5.25
C PRO A 16 -0.28 -15.61 4.33
N ALA A 17 -0.53 -15.70 3.03
CA ALA A 17 0.05 -14.78 2.04
C ALA A 17 -0.28 -13.31 2.33
N GLU A 18 -1.49 -13.02 2.83
CA GLU A 18 -1.93 -11.68 3.21
C GLU A 18 -1.02 -11.06 4.28
N ASP A 19 -0.70 -11.82 5.34
CA ASP A 19 0.17 -11.35 6.42
C ASP A 19 1.63 -11.20 5.95
N GLN A 20 2.08 -12.05 5.01
CA GLN A 20 3.42 -11.90 4.40
C GLN A 20 3.51 -10.64 3.54
N GLU A 21 2.46 -10.35 2.76
CA GLU A 21 2.35 -9.13 1.94
C GLU A 21 2.28 -7.87 2.81
N GLU A 22 1.53 -7.91 3.93
CA GLU A 22 1.48 -6.82 4.90
C GLU A 22 2.89 -6.52 5.46
N LEU A 23 3.64 -7.55 5.87
CA LEU A 23 5.00 -7.36 6.35
C LEU A 23 5.92 -6.78 5.27
N ALA A 24 5.79 -7.24 4.03
CA ALA A 24 6.57 -6.72 2.90
C ALA A 24 6.28 -5.23 2.64
N SER A 25 5.02 -4.80 2.80
CA SER A 25 4.62 -3.40 2.72
C SER A 25 5.29 -2.56 3.80
N VAL A 26 5.21 -2.99 5.07
CA VAL A 26 5.86 -2.28 6.20
C VAL A 26 7.39 -2.21 6.02
N ALA A 27 8.00 -3.29 5.53
CA ALA A 27 9.43 -3.30 5.24
C ALA A 27 9.80 -2.26 4.17
N SER A 28 8.99 -2.14 3.11
CA SER A 28 9.19 -1.17 2.03
C SER A 28 9.09 0.28 2.53
N GLU A 29 8.20 0.58 3.49
CA GLU A 29 8.13 1.89 4.15
C GLU A 29 9.35 2.21 5.02
N ILE A 30 9.94 1.19 5.65
CA ILE A 30 11.20 1.35 6.39
C ILE A 30 12.33 1.68 5.41
N GLU A 31 12.40 0.98 4.28
CA GLU A 31 13.40 1.25 3.25
C GLU A 31 13.22 2.63 2.60
N SER A 32 11.98 3.07 2.37
CA SER A 32 11.71 4.38 1.79
C SER A 32 12.18 5.52 2.69
N ARG A 33 11.96 5.42 4.00
CA ARG A 33 12.50 6.39 4.98
C ARG A 33 14.03 6.42 5.01
N ARG A 34 14.69 5.29 4.72
CA ARG A 34 16.16 5.19 4.75
C ARG A 34 16.80 5.71 3.47
N THR A 35 16.17 5.47 2.33
CA THR A 35 16.72 5.79 1.00
C THR A 35 16.17 7.10 0.43
N GLY A 36 15.03 7.57 0.95
CA GLY A 36 14.24 8.64 0.37
C GLY A 36 13.43 8.19 -0.86
N ILE A 37 13.46 6.91 -1.23
CA ILE A 37 12.82 6.37 -2.43
C ILE A 37 11.73 5.38 -2.04
N TYR A 38 10.47 5.68 -2.39
CA TYR A 38 9.37 4.75 -2.21
C TYR A 38 9.27 3.79 -3.39
N ASN A 39 9.60 2.52 -3.15
CA ASN A 39 9.44 1.45 -4.14
C ASN A 39 8.04 0.87 -4.02
N LEU A 40 7.22 1.11 -5.03
CA LEU A 40 5.90 0.50 -5.12
C LEU A 40 6.00 -1.04 -5.14
N SER A 41 5.05 -1.72 -4.52
CA SER A 41 4.80 -3.14 -4.76
C SER A 41 4.21 -3.37 -6.17
N ASP A 42 4.22 -4.63 -6.64
CA ASP A 42 3.56 -4.97 -7.90
C ASP A 42 2.05 -4.72 -7.85
N THR A 43 1.43 -5.01 -6.70
CA THR A 43 0.01 -4.75 -6.47
C THR A 43 -0.32 -3.27 -6.53
N GLU A 44 0.48 -2.41 -5.88
CA GLU A 44 0.28 -0.96 -5.94
C GLU A 44 0.52 -0.42 -7.36
N ARG A 45 1.57 -0.88 -8.05
CA ARG A 45 1.81 -0.54 -9.45
C ARG A 45 0.61 -0.91 -10.33
N ALA A 46 0.02 -2.08 -10.13
CA ALA A 46 -1.14 -2.53 -10.88
C ALA A 46 -2.37 -1.66 -10.60
N ARG A 47 -2.64 -1.34 -9.32
CA ARG A 47 -3.75 -0.45 -8.93
C ARG A 47 -3.60 0.96 -9.48
N ILE A 48 -2.39 1.53 -9.46
CA ILE A 48 -2.12 2.85 -10.05
C ILE A 48 -2.41 2.84 -11.55
N ARG A 49 -1.95 1.82 -12.28
CA ARG A 49 -2.23 1.69 -13.72
C ARG A 49 -3.72 1.57 -14.01
N GLN A 50 -4.44 0.80 -13.19
CA GLN A 50 -5.90 0.70 -13.29
C GLN A 50 -6.57 2.06 -13.09
N GLY A 51 -6.14 2.82 -12.08
CA GLY A 51 -6.67 4.17 -11.81
C GLY A 51 -6.39 5.14 -12.95
N ILE A 52 -5.20 5.10 -13.55
CA ILE A 52 -4.85 5.92 -14.72
C ILE A 52 -5.75 5.58 -15.91
N ALA A 53 -5.93 4.30 -16.22
CA ALA A 53 -6.79 3.86 -17.32
C ALA A 53 -8.26 4.30 -17.10
N ALA A 54 -8.77 4.16 -15.87
CA ALA A 54 -10.12 4.63 -15.54
C ALA A 54 -10.25 6.17 -15.73
N ALA A 55 -9.24 6.94 -15.32
CA ALA A 55 -9.23 8.39 -15.48
C ALA A 55 -9.21 8.82 -16.97
N GLU A 56 -8.46 8.11 -17.82
CA GLU A 56 -8.43 8.34 -19.27
C GLU A 56 -9.81 8.13 -19.92
N GLU A 57 -10.61 7.21 -19.37
CA GLU A 57 -11.99 6.93 -19.80
C GLU A 57 -13.03 7.85 -19.13
N GLY A 58 -12.62 8.74 -18.23
CA GLY A 58 -13.53 9.59 -17.46
C GLY A 58 -14.30 8.84 -16.36
N ASN A 59 -13.88 7.61 -16.03
CA ASN A 59 -14.47 6.77 -15.00
C ASN A 59 -13.96 7.18 -13.61
N PHE A 60 -14.46 8.32 -13.13
CA PHE A 60 -14.21 8.80 -11.76
C PHE A 60 -15.34 8.41 -10.82
N ALA A 61 -15.07 8.45 -9.51
CA ALA A 61 -16.12 8.33 -8.50
C ALA A 61 -17.19 9.43 -8.69
N PRO A 62 -18.48 9.13 -8.45
CA PRO A 62 -19.55 10.12 -8.54
C PRO A 62 -19.32 11.32 -7.62
N GLU A 63 -19.79 12.49 -8.04
CA GLU A 63 -19.63 13.74 -7.27
C GLU A 63 -20.18 13.64 -5.85
N SER A 64 -21.32 12.97 -5.66
CA SER A 64 -21.93 12.77 -4.33
C SER A 64 -21.03 11.96 -3.38
N GLU A 65 -20.30 10.98 -3.89
CA GLU A 65 -19.37 10.17 -3.08
C GLU A 65 -18.15 11.01 -2.68
N MET A 66 -17.66 11.84 -3.60
CA MET A 66 -16.55 12.76 -3.31
C MET A 66 -16.95 13.85 -2.30
N GLU A 67 -18.18 14.37 -2.37
CA GLU A 67 -18.69 15.31 -1.38
C GLU A 67 -18.75 14.70 0.03
N GLU A 68 -19.21 13.46 0.16
CA GLU A 68 -19.24 12.74 1.44
C GLU A 68 -17.83 12.51 1.98
N PHE A 69 -16.91 12.05 1.12
CA PHE A 69 -15.49 11.91 1.46
C PHE A 69 -14.89 13.21 2.00
N TYR A 70 -15.14 14.34 1.33
CA TYR A 70 -14.60 15.63 1.76
C TYR A 70 -15.23 16.14 3.05
N LYS A 71 -16.52 15.91 3.31
CA LYS A 71 -17.15 16.29 4.58
C LYS A 71 -16.48 15.56 5.75
N LEU A 72 -16.23 14.26 5.60
CA LEU A 72 -15.61 13.43 6.64
C LEU A 72 -14.19 13.90 7.03
N HIS A 73 -13.40 14.39 6.07
CA HIS A 73 -11.98 14.70 6.28
C HIS A 73 -11.66 16.19 6.40
N ARG A 74 -12.62 17.08 6.10
CA ARG A 74 -12.43 18.54 6.27
C ARG A 74 -12.73 19.00 7.70
N GLU A 75 -13.41 18.17 8.49
CA GLU A 75 -13.77 18.44 9.89
C GLU A 75 -12.82 17.75 10.91
N ALA A 76 -11.75 17.10 10.44
CA ALA A 76 -10.71 16.47 11.25
C ALA A 76 -9.45 17.35 11.35
#